data_AF-A0A3C0TC71-F1
#
_entry.id   AF-A0A3C0TC71-F1
#
_cell.length_a   1.000
_cell.length_b   1.000
_cell.length_c   1.000
_cell.angle_alpha   90.00
_cell.angle_beta   90.00
_cell.angle_gamma   90.00
#
_symmetry.space_group_name_H-M   'P 1'
#
loop_
_entity.id
_entity.type
_entity.pdbx_description
1 polymer ?
#
loop_
_entity_poly.entity_id
_entity_poly.type
_entity_poly.pdbx_seq_one_letter_code
_entity_poly.pdbx_strand_id
1 'polypeptide(L)'
;MLGYSDLTFSSDVAQERARKLQDALNPELDIFTPKFETVKGDQEIAKGLWLIETPGHTAGHYSLMVELAGRRPMLFTADACYSQKSMDMMCIASFHLDPVQSVESLHKLKNLAEERDAELFFSHDPESFPDYVKAPGYYS
;
A
#
# COMPACT_ATOMS: atom_id res chain seq x y z
N MET A 1 7.91 50.00 -6.29
CA MET A 1 8.40 48.69 -5.84
C MET A 1 7.38 48.16 -4.85
N LEU A 2 6.34 47.49 -5.35
CA LEU A 2 5.19 47.03 -4.56
C LEU A 2 5.23 45.51 -4.47
N GLY A 3 4.83 45.03 -3.29
CA GLY A 3 5.20 43.75 -2.72
C GLY A 3 4.64 42.53 -3.44
N TYR A 4 5.30 41.41 -3.19
CA TYR A 4 4.90 40.04 -3.49
C TYR A 4 3.46 39.78 -2.98
N SER A 5 2.46 40.16 -3.77
CA SER A 5 1.06 39.86 -3.49
C SER A 5 0.83 38.40 -3.77
N ASP A 6 0.25 37.69 -2.80
CA ASP A 6 -0.21 36.32 -2.93
C ASP A 6 -1.05 36.13 -4.21
N LEU A 7 -0.44 35.50 -5.21
CA LEU A 7 -1.05 35.26 -6.53
C LEU A 7 -1.97 34.03 -6.54
N THR A 8 -2.23 33.41 -5.39
CA THR A 8 -3.11 32.21 -5.31
C THR A 8 -4.52 32.47 -5.83
N PHE A 9 -5.00 33.71 -5.81
CA PHE A 9 -6.32 34.09 -6.33
C PHE A 9 -6.33 34.45 -7.82
N SER A 10 -5.17 34.57 -8.48
CA SER A 10 -5.11 34.92 -9.91
C SER A 10 -5.48 33.70 -10.76
N SER A 11 -6.53 33.84 -11.58
CA SER A 11 -6.97 32.82 -12.53
C SER A 11 -5.86 32.40 -13.49
N ASP A 12 -5.07 33.36 -13.94
CA ASP A 12 -4.06 33.15 -14.98
C ASP A 12 -2.88 32.37 -14.39
N VAL A 13 -2.46 32.71 -13.16
CA VAL A 13 -1.41 31.98 -12.42
C VAL A 13 -1.89 30.58 -12.03
N ALA A 14 -3.15 30.43 -11.66
CA ALA A 14 -3.76 29.14 -11.36
C ALA A 14 -3.83 28.24 -12.62
N GLN A 15 -4.24 28.79 -13.77
CA GLN A 15 -4.26 28.09 -15.06
C GLN A 15 -2.85 27.68 -15.50
N GLU A 16 -1.86 28.57 -15.35
CA GLU A 16 -0.48 28.26 -15.72
C GLU A 16 0.12 27.16 -14.82
N ARG A 17 -0.18 27.19 -13.51
CA ARG A 17 0.18 26.10 -12.58
C ARG A 17 -0.51 24.80 -12.94
N ALA A 18 -1.81 24.82 -13.26
CA ALA A 18 -2.56 23.65 -13.68
C ALA A 18 -1.97 23.03 -14.94
N ARG A 19 -1.59 23.85 -15.94
CA ARG A 19 -0.91 23.38 -17.15
C ARG A 19 0.44 22.73 -16.84
N LYS A 20 1.29 23.38 -16.03
CA LYS A 20 2.59 22.81 -15.61
C LYS A 20 2.43 21.50 -14.84
N LEU A 21 1.41 21.40 -13.99
CA LEU A 21 1.06 20.16 -13.29
C LEU A 21 0.59 19.09 -14.27
N GLN A 22 -0.20 19.45 -15.28
CA GLN A 22 -0.70 18.52 -16.28
C GLN A 22 0.43 17.92 -17.13
N ASP A 23 1.43 18.72 -17.50
CA ASP A 23 2.64 18.27 -18.18
C ASP A 23 3.50 17.37 -17.25
N ALA A 24 3.64 17.74 -15.97
CA ALA A 24 4.38 16.95 -14.99
C ALA A 24 3.69 15.62 -14.61
N LEU A 25 2.36 15.57 -14.67
CA LEU A 25 1.56 14.37 -14.43
C LEU A 25 1.55 13.41 -15.63
N ASN A 26 1.86 13.90 -16.83
CA ASN A 26 1.90 13.10 -18.06
C ASN A 26 3.25 13.27 -18.78
N PRO A 27 4.37 12.87 -18.17
CA PRO A 27 5.66 12.90 -18.85
C PRO A 27 5.63 11.95 -20.06
N GLU A 28 6.41 12.26 -21.09
CA GLU A 28 6.70 11.25 -22.13
C GLU A 28 7.30 10.01 -21.46
N LEU A 29 6.63 8.87 -21.61
CA LEU A 29 7.04 7.62 -20.99
C LEU A 29 8.24 7.08 -21.78
N ASP A 30 9.37 6.87 -21.11
CA ASP A 30 10.53 6.17 -21.69
C ASP A 30 10.59 4.71 -21.21
N ILE A 31 11.65 3.98 -21.56
CA ILE A 31 11.84 2.58 -21.13
C ILE A 31 12.01 2.42 -19.61
N PHE A 32 12.29 3.50 -18.88
CA PHE A 32 12.43 3.54 -17.44
C PHE A 32 11.15 4.03 -16.75
N THR A 33 10.20 4.61 -17.49
CA THR A 33 8.90 5.03 -16.94
C THR A 33 7.92 3.87 -16.92
N PRO A 34 7.60 3.30 -15.75
CA PRO A 34 6.63 2.20 -15.67
C PRO A 34 5.24 2.70 -16.08
N LYS A 35 4.55 1.90 -16.89
CA LYS A 35 3.13 2.09 -17.16
C LYS A 35 2.33 1.56 -15.96
N PHE A 36 1.50 2.42 -15.37
CA PHE A 36 0.61 2.03 -14.28
C PHE A 36 -0.78 1.69 -14.81
N GLU A 37 -1.35 0.63 -14.27
CA GLU A 37 -2.78 0.31 -14.40
C GLU A 37 -3.42 0.52 -13.03
N THR A 38 -4.44 1.38 -12.98
CA THR A 38 -5.11 1.72 -11.72
C THR A 38 -6.16 0.67 -11.38
N VAL A 39 -6.16 0.22 -10.13
CA VAL A 39 -7.16 -0.70 -9.57
C VAL A 39 -7.88 -0.04 -8.40
N LYS A 40 -9.02 -0.61 -8.00
CA LYS A 40 -9.82 -0.17 -6.85
C LYS A 40 -10.50 -1.37 -6.21
N GLY A 41 -10.61 -1.39 -4.88
CA GLY A 41 -11.17 -2.53 -4.16
C GLY A 41 -10.24 -3.72 -4.13
N ASP A 42 -10.72 -4.81 -3.54
CA ASP A 42 -10.02 -6.09 -3.52
C ASP A 42 -10.08 -6.72 -4.92
N GLN A 43 -8.94 -7.16 -5.46
CA GLN A 43 -8.82 -7.60 -6.84
C GLN A 43 -7.94 -8.84 -6.96
N GLU A 44 -8.43 -9.87 -7.65
CA GLU A 44 -7.59 -10.98 -8.10
C GLU A 44 -6.81 -10.54 -9.35
N ILE A 45 -5.49 -10.51 -9.25
CA ILE A 45 -4.59 -10.08 -10.35
C ILE A 45 -4.04 -11.27 -11.15
N ALA A 46 -4.02 -12.44 -10.54
CA ALA A 46 -3.74 -13.73 -11.16
C ALA A 46 -4.38 -14.81 -10.29
N LYS A 47 -4.53 -16.03 -10.81
CA LYS A 47 -5.15 -17.13 -10.06
C LYS A 47 -4.46 -17.33 -8.70
N GLY A 48 -5.20 -17.11 -7.61
CA GLY A 48 -4.70 -17.22 -6.24
C GLY A 48 -3.85 -16.05 -5.76
N LEU A 49 -3.73 -14.96 -6.52
CA LEU A 49 -3.04 -13.72 -6.12
C LEU A 49 -4.07 -12.60 -6.00
N TRP A 50 -4.29 -12.15 -4.78
CA TRP A 50 -5.30 -11.15 -4.45
C TRP A 50 -4.66 -9.91 -3.83
N LEU A 51 -4.89 -8.77 -4.47
CA LEU A 51 -4.66 -7.46 -3.86
C LEU A 51 -5.81 -7.16 -2.91
N ILE A 52 -5.49 -6.85 -1.66
CA ILE A 52 -6.44 -6.46 -0.62
C ILE A 52 -6.25 -4.98 -0.32
N GLU A 53 -7.26 -4.17 -0.59
CA GLU A 53 -7.20 -2.72 -0.36
C GLU A 53 -7.17 -2.47 1.16
N THR A 54 -6.12 -1.79 1.63
CA THR A 54 -5.84 -1.54 3.05
C THR A 54 -5.40 -0.10 3.27
N PRO A 55 -6.29 0.89 3.03
CA PRO A 55 -5.96 2.30 3.13
C PRO A 55 -5.70 2.72 4.58
N GLY A 56 -5.03 3.85 4.75
CA GLY A 56 -4.75 4.43 6.05
C GLY A 56 -3.29 4.81 6.18
N HIS A 57 -2.37 3.84 6.05
CA HIS A 57 -0.94 4.12 5.98
C HIS A 57 -0.62 5.08 4.84
N THR A 58 -1.17 4.78 3.65
CA THR A 58 -1.32 5.72 2.54
C THR A 58 -2.73 5.64 1.97
N ALA A 59 -3.12 6.58 1.09
CA ALA A 59 -4.44 6.60 0.48
C ALA A 59 -4.73 5.40 -0.44
N GLY A 60 -3.70 4.79 -1.02
CA GLY A 60 -3.81 3.69 -1.98
C GLY A 60 -2.99 2.47 -1.56
N HIS A 61 -2.84 2.25 -0.26
CA HIS A 61 -2.08 1.12 0.26
C HIS A 61 -2.81 -0.21 0.00
N TYR A 62 -2.05 -1.22 -0.40
CA TYR A 62 -2.54 -2.57 -0.66
C TYR A 62 -1.69 -3.60 0.08
N SER A 63 -2.37 -4.63 0.60
CA SER A 63 -1.78 -5.87 1.09
C SER A 63 -1.96 -6.96 0.03
N LEU A 64 -1.26 -8.10 0.16
CA LEU A 64 -1.29 -9.17 -0.83
C LEU A 64 -1.59 -10.51 -0.17
N MET A 65 -2.62 -11.21 -0.66
CA MET A 65 -2.87 -12.62 -0.33
C MET A 65 -2.39 -13.49 -1.48
N VAL A 66 -1.64 -14.55 -1.14
CA VAL A 66 -1.10 -15.54 -2.09
C VAL A 66 -1.54 -16.93 -1.67
N GLU A 67 -2.28 -17.59 -2.54
CA GLU A 67 -2.79 -18.95 -2.38
C GLU A 67 -1.96 -19.91 -3.25
N LEU A 68 -1.21 -20.79 -2.60
CA LEU A 68 -0.38 -21.81 -3.25
C LEU A 68 -0.90 -23.21 -2.93
N ALA A 69 -0.66 -24.16 -3.82
CA ALA A 69 -1.15 -25.52 -3.64
C ALA A 69 -0.36 -26.26 -2.56
N GLY A 70 -1.04 -26.91 -1.62
CA GLY A 70 -0.39 -27.77 -0.62
C GLY A 70 0.13 -27.03 0.62
N ARG A 71 -0.24 -25.77 0.82
CA ARG A 71 0.04 -25.01 2.04
C ARG A 71 -1.10 -24.07 2.40
N ARG A 72 -1.03 -23.48 3.59
CA ARG A 72 -1.90 -22.38 3.98
C ARG A 72 -1.63 -21.12 3.14
N PRO A 73 -2.65 -20.29 2.87
CA PRO A 73 -2.49 -19.00 2.22
C PRO A 73 -1.48 -18.12 2.95
N MET A 74 -0.83 -17.23 2.22
CA MET A 74 0.11 -16.25 2.76
C MET A 74 -0.50 -14.86 2.64
N LEU A 75 -0.67 -14.17 3.76
CA LEU A 75 -1.15 -12.79 3.79
C LEU A 75 0.00 -11.85 4.13
N PHE A 76 0.53 -11.19 3.11
CA PHE A 76 1.53 -10.13 3.24
C PHE A 76 0.83 -8.83 3.60
N THR A 77 1.03 -8.38 4.83
CA THR A 77 0.37 -7.16 5.34
C THR A 77 0.91 -5.90 4.68
N ALA A 78 2.15 -5.94 4.19
CA ALA A 78 2.90 -4.74 3.80
C ALA A 78 2.85 -3.70 4.94
N ASP A 79 2.80 -2.42 4.62
CA ASP A 79 2.91 -1.34 5.58
C ASP A 79 1.60 -1.02 6.32
N ALA A 80 0.51 -1.74 6.01
CA ALA A 80 -0.69 -1.74 6.85
C ALA A 80 -0.41 -2.35 8.24
N CYS A 81 0.58 -3.25 8.35
CA CYS A 81 1.05 -3.76 9.64
C CYS A 81 2.55 -4.11 9.58
N TYR A 82 3.35 -3.39 10.36
CA TYR A 82 4.81 -3.52 10.31
C TYR A 82 5.34 -4.81 10.95
N SER A 83 4.67 -5.32 12.00
CA SER A 83 5.20 -6.41 12.82
C SER A 83 4.12 -7.24 13.47
N GLN A 84 4.49 -8.44 13.94
CA GLN A 84 3.58 -9.27 14.73
C GLN A 84 3.07 -8.53 15.96
N LYS A 85 3.96 -7.82 16.66
CA LYS A 85 3.60 -7.01 17.82
C LYS A 85 2.59 -5.91 17.49
N SER A 86 2.72 -5.27 16.32
CA SER A 86 1.73 -4.30 15.82
C SER A 86 0.36 -4.94 15.62
N MET A 87 0.31 -6.15 15.06
CA MET A 87 -0.93 -6.90 14.88
C MET A 87 -1.56 -7.29 16.22
N ASP A 88 -0.78 -7.81 17.15
CA ASP A 88 -1.28 -8.29 18.45
C ASP A 88 -1.85 -7.15 19.31
N MET A 89 -1.21 -5.99 19.29
CA MET A 89 -1.62 -4.82 20.07
C MET A 89 -2.64 -3.94 19.33
N MET A 90 -2.99 -4.26 18.08
CA MET A 90 -3.74 -3.39 17.18
C MET A 90 -3.11 -1.98 17.09
N CYS A 91 -1.79 -1.93 16.98
CA CYS A 91 -1.00 -0.71 17.00
C CYS A 91 -0.49 -0.37 15.60
N ILE A 92 -1.04 0.70 15.01
CA ILE A 92 -0.67 1.22 13.70
C ILE A 92 0.70 1.94 13.73
N ALA A 93 1.35 2.04 12.58
CA ALA A 93 2.58 2.81 12.43
C ALA A 93 2.33 4.32 12.61
N SER A 94 3.31 5.08 13.09
CA SER A 94 3.20 6.55 13.22
C SER A 94 3.14 7.28 11.87
N PHE A 95 3.68 6.66 10.83
CA PHE A 95 3.51 7.12 9.45
C PHE A 95 2.16 6.61 8.95
N HIS A 96 1.17 7.49 8.89
CA HIS A 96 -0.13 7.19 8.30
C HIS A 96 -0.77 8.48 7.79
N LEU A 97 -1.56 8.35 6.73
CA LEU A 97 -2.41 9.43 6.23
C LEU A 97 -3.70 9.54 7.05
N ASP A 98 -4.32 8.41 7.36
CA ASP A 98 -5.58 8.33 8.12
C ASP A 98 -5.49 7.21 9.18
N PRO A 99 -5.42 7.55 10.48
CA PRO A 99 -5.30 6.56 11.54
C PRO A 99 -6.56 5.72 11.73
N VAL A 100 -7.75 6.24 11.41
CA VAL A 100 -9.00 5.50 11.55
C VAL A 100 -9.04 4.39 10.50
N GLN A 101 -8.81 4.74 9.24
CA GLN A 101 -8.73 3.75 8.16
C GLN A 101 -7.57 2.76 8.38
N SER A 102 -6.46 3.20 8.97
CA SER A 102 -5.33 2.29 9.29
C SER A 102 -5.75 1.20 10.28
N VAL A 103 -6.49 1.56 11.33
CA VAL A 103 -6.99 0.60 12.33
C VAL A 103 -8.05 -0.31 11.70
N GLU A 104 -8.95 0.23 10.87
CA GLU A 104 -9.94 -0.56 10.14
C GLU A 104 -9.28 -1.58 9.20
N SER A 105 -8.24 -1.17 8.46
CA SER A 105 -7.43 -2.04 7.62
C SER A 105 -6.71 -3.13 8.42
N LEU A 106 -6.22 -2.80 9.61
CA LEU A 106 -5.59 -3.78 10.50
C LEU A 106 -6.60 -4.83 10.99
N HIS A 107 -7.81 -4.40 11.36
CA HIS A 107 -8.92 -5.31 11.68
C HIS A 107 -9.33 -6.17 10.48
N LYS A 108 -9.43 -5.58 9.28
CA LYS A 108 -9.72 -6.30 8.04
C LYS A 108 -8.71 -7.43 7.80
N LEU A 109 -7.41 -7.12 7.92
CA LEU A 109 -6.35 -8.11 7.73
C LEU A 109 -6.39 -9.21 8.79
N LYS A 110 -6.62 -8.86 10.06
CA LYS A 110 -6.73 -9.83 11.15
C LYS A 110 -7.89 -10.80 10.91
N ASN A 111 -9.08 -10.27 10.62
CA ASN A 111 -10.26 -11.07 10.34
C ASN A 111 -10.08 -11.96 9.11
N LEU A 112 -9.44 -11.43 8.05
CA LEU A 112 -9.16 -12.19 6.83
C LEU A 112 -8.16 -13.33 7.10
N ALA A 113 -7.13 -13.09 7.91
CA ALA A 113 -6.18 -14.12 8.30
C ALA A 113 -6.86 -15.25 9.08
N GLU A 114 -7.75 -14.90 10.01
CA GLU A 114 -8.54 -15.87 10.78
C GLU A 114 -9.54 -16.64 9.91
N GLU A 115 -10.26 -15.96 9.01
CA GLU A 115 -11.25 -16.58 8.10
C GLU A 115 -10.59 -17.60 7.16
N ARG A 116 -9.39 -17.29 6.67
CA ARG A 116 -8.69 -18.08 5.64
C ARG A 116 -7.60 -18.99 6.18
N ASP A 117 -7.43 -19.03 7.51
CA ASP A 117 -6.31 -19.70 8.17
C ASP A 117 -4.96 -19.32 7.52
N ALA A 118 -4.80 -18.02 7.22
CA ALA A 118 -3.67 -17.50 6.47
C ALA A 118 -2.48 -17.21 7.39
N GLU A 119 -1.28 -17.49 6.90
CA GLU A 119 -0.02 -17.13 7.55
C GLU A 119 0.30 -15.67 7.28
N LEU A 120 0.53 -14.89 8.34
CA LEU A 120 0.85 -13.46 8.23
C LEU A 120 2.33 -13.23 7.95
N PHE A 121 2.61 -12.37 6.97
CA PHE A 121 3.94 -11.89 6.60
C PHE A 121 4.01 -10.37 6.77
N PHE A 122 4.89 -9.91 7.66
CA PHE A 122 5.02 -8.51 8.05
C PHE A 122 6.16 -7.81 7.30
N SER A 123 6.05 -6.49 7.07
CA SER A 123 7.01 -5.74 6.25
C SER A 123 8.28 -5.30 6.97
N HIS A 124 8.17 -4.90 8.24
CA HIS A 124 9.24 -4.25 9.00
C HIS A 124 9.46 -4.93 10.36
N ASP A 125 9.46 -6.26 10.34
CA ASP A 125 9.59 -7.09 11.54
C ASP A 125 10.94 -7.81 11.58
N PRO A 126 11.94 -7.29 12.32
CA PRO A 126 13.23 -7.96 12.43
C PRO A 126 13.18 -9.27 13.21
N GLU A 127 12.11 -9.54 13.98
CA GLU A 127 11.94 -10.78 14.74
C GLU A 127 11.38 -11.89 13.85
N SER A 128 10.39 -11.57 13.00
CA SER A 128 9.79 -12.53 12.07
C SER A 128 10.63 -12.76 10.81
N PHE A 129 11.32 -11.73 10.31
CA PHE A 129 12.03 -11.79 9.03
C PHE A 129 13.10 -12.90 8.91
N PRO A 130 13.86 -13.26 9.96
CA PRO A 130 14.80 -14.39 9.92
C PRO A 130 14.16 -15.72 9.52
N ASP A 131 12.91 -15.97 9.94
CA ASP A 131 12.20 -17.23 9.68
C ASP A 131 11.60 -17.32 8.27
N TYR A 132 11.51 -16.19 7.56
CA TYR A 132 11.02 -16.19 6.19
C TYR A 132 12.00 -16.87 5.22
N VAL A 133 11.49 -17.59 4.24
CA VAL A 133 12.27 -18.12 3.13
C VAL A 133 12.66 -16.95 2.24
N LYS A 134 13.96 -16.75 2.08
CA LYS A 134 14.56 -15.66 1.32
C LYS A 134 15.22 -16.23 0.07
N ALA A 135 15.44 -15.39 -0.94
CA ALA A 135 16.16 -15.77 -2.14
C ALA A 135 17.53 -16.40 -1.79
N PRO A 136 17.96 -17.46 -2.49
CA PRO A 136 17.33 -18.08 -3.66
C PRO A 136 16.23 -19.10 -3.35
N GLY A 137 15.86 -19.30 -2.09
CA GLY A 137 14.72 -20.12 -1.71
C GLY A 137 13.39 -19.47 -2.11
N TYR A 138 12.32 -20.26 -2.11
CA TYR A 138 10.97 -19.82 -2.46
C TYR A 138 9.90 -20.61 -1.69
N TYR A 139 8.69 -20.09 -1.74
CA TYR A 139 7.48 -20.75 -1.27
C TYR A 139 6.75 -21.39 -2.46
N SER A 140 6.25 -22.61 -2.30
CA SER A 140 5.50 -23.36 -3.34
C SER A 140 4.30 -24.09 -2.78
#